data_AF-A0A6I9RYU9-F1
#
_entry.id   AF-A0A6I9RYU9-F1
#
_cell.length_a   1.000
_cell.length_b   1.000
_cell.length_c   1.000
_cell.angle_alpha   90.00
_cell.angle_beta   90.00
_cell.angle_gamma   90.00
#
_symmetry.space_group_name_H-M   'P 1'
#
loop_
_entity.id
_entity.type
_entity.pdbx_description
1 polymer ?
#
loop_
_entity_poly.entity_id
_entity_poly.type
_entity_poly.pdbx_seq_one_letter_code
_entity_poly.pdbx_strand_id
1 'polypeptide(L)'
;MLQMGPFSGAAPPATPASMAPAQAPPPLRRVSPAGPHRARVYRSARLNTFSANGRRRTAIMAGGGDRKGNPTAENSPIAGGCSDSGYDEQIGFRFRQVMDGPPKIPERNFAGTPYVPVYVMLPLGVINMEGEVVDPEGLMKQLKILKSVNVDGVMIDCWWGIVEAHAPQEYNWNGYKQLFQMVRELKLKLQVVMSFHECGGNVGDDVYIPLPHWVTEIGRSNPDIYFTDREGRRNQDCLSWGIDKERVLRGRTAVEVYFDYMRSFRVEFNEFFEDGIIAEIEVGLGPCGELRYPSYPAKYGWRYPGIGEFQCYDQYLIKSLRKAAEARGHSSWARGPDNAGSYNSRPHETGFFRDGGDYDSYYGRFFLGWCSRVLVDHADRVLSLANFAFEGISIAAKISGIHWWYKTASHAAELAAGFYNPCNRDGYAPIAAMLKKHDAALNFTCVELRTLDQHEDFPEALADPEGLVWQVLNAAWDVCIPVASENALPCYDRDGYNKILENAKPLNDPDGRHLSAFTYLRLSSVLLERDNFLEFERFVKRMHGEAVLDLHL
;
A
#
# COMPACT_ATOMS: atom_id res chain seq x y z
N MET A 1 -36.09 -59.59 -32.95
CA MET A 1 -35.49 -60.92 -32.70
C MET A 1 -34.29 -60.69 -31.80
N LEU A 2 -34.46 -60.66 -30.47
CA LEU A 2 -34.37 -61.76 -29.49
C LEU A 2 -32.96 -62.34 -29.29
N GLN A 3 -32.54 -62.32 -28.01
CA GLN A 3 -31.52 -63.10 -27.27
C GLN A 3 -30.25 -62.35 -26.84
N MET A 4 -29.67 -62.54 -25.65
CA MET A 4 -30.06 -63.13 -24.36
C MET A 4 -29.06 -62.61 -23.30
N GLY A 5 -29.42 -62.77 -22.03
CA GLY A 5 -28.76 -62.27 -20.83
C GLY A 5 -27.41 -62.92 -20.41
N PRO A 6 -26.98 -62.69 -19.14
CA PRO A 6 -25.58 -62.47 -18.76
C PRO A 6 -24.94 -63.65 -18.00
N PHE A 7 -23.61 -63.62 -17.85
CA PHE A 7 -22.86 -64.49 -16.94
C PHE A 7 -21.95 -63.69 -16.01
N SER A 8 -22.10 -63.96 -14.71
CA SER A 8 -21.23 -63.57 -13.60
C SER A 8 -20.11 -64.59 -13.40
N GLY A 9 -18.93 -64.13 -12.96
CA GLY A 9 -17.87 -65.00 -12.42
C GLY A 9 -16.86 -64.19 -11.61
N ALA A 10 -16.82 -64.42 -10.31
CA ALA A 10 -15.91 -63.80 -9.33
C ALA A 10 -14.52 -64.46 -9.33
N ALA A 11 -13.48 -63.70 -8.98
CA ALA A 11 -12.11 -64.17 -8.73
C ALA A 11 -11.65 -63.83 -7.29
N PRO A 12 -10.81 -64.66 -6.63
CA PRO A 12 -10.50 -64.60 -5.20
C PRO A 12 -9.34 -63.64 -4.85
N PRO A 13 -9.10 -63.33 -3.55
CA PRO A 13 -8.17 -62.29 -3.12
C PRO A 13 -6.72 -62.81 -3.01
N ALA A 14 -5.76 -61.94 -3.35
CA ALA A 14 -4.33 -62.20 -3.19
C ALA A 14 -3.81 -61.66 -1.85
N THR A 15 -3.07 -62.50 -1.13
CA THR A 15 -2.34 -62.22 0.12
C THR A 15 -1.06 -61.40 -0.12
N PRO A 16 -0.62 -60.59 0.87
CA PRO A 16 0.57 -59.75 0.75
C PRO A 16 1.85 -60.51 1.12
N ALA A 17 2.91 -60.33 0.33
CA ALA A 17 4.25 -60.85 0.60
C ALA A 17 5.06 -59.85 1.46
N SER A 18 5.76 -60.39 2.47
CA SER A 18 6.67 -59.68 3.36
C SER A 18 8.08 -59.55 2.75
N MET A 19 8.75 -58.43 3.01
CA MET A 19 10.22 -58.33 3.01
C MET A 19 10.69 -57.40 4.15
N ALA A 20 11.87 -57.75 4.66
CA ALA A 20 12.46 -57.44 5.97
C ALA A 20 13.12 -56.03 6.05
N PRO A 21 13.65 -55.61 7.22
CA PRO A 21 13.61 -54.22 7.71
C PRO A 21 14.74 -53.33 7.20
N ALA A 22 14.41 -52.07 6.89
CA ALA A 22 15.39 -51.01 6.64
C ALA A 22 15.81 -50.34 7.97
N GLN A 23 17.11 -50.08 8.09
CA GLN A 23 17.81 -49.56 9.25
C GLN A 23 17.37 -48.15 9.65
N ALA A 24 17.30 -47.90 10.96
CA ALA A 24 17.01 -46.58 11.54
C ALA A 24 18.14 -45.58 11.24
N PRO A 25 17.83 -44.31 10.90
CA PRO A 25 18.85 -43.28 10.77
C PRO A 25 19.40 -42.88 12.16
N PRO A 26 20.66 -42.40 12.24
CA PRO A 26 21.29 -42.04 13.50
C PRO A 26 20.65 -40.77 14.12
N PRO A 27 20.73 -40.57 15.44
CA PRO A 27 20.15 -39.42 16.11
C PRO A 27 20.95 -38.16 15.75
N LEU A 28 20.28 -37.16 15.16
CA LEU A 28 20.87 -35.84 14.96
C LEU A 28 21.06 -35.13 16.30
N ARG A 29 22.30 -34.74 16.57
CA ARG A 29 22.76 -33.97 17.72
C ARG A 29 21.94 -32.68 17.89
N ARG A 30 21.55 -32.41 19.15
CA ARG A 30 21.17 -31.07 19.65
C ARG A 30 22.19 -30.05 19.18
N VAL A 31 21.76 -29.11 18.34
CA VAL A 31 22.43 -27.83 18.14
C VAL A 31 21.75 -26.83 19.07
N SER A 32 22.51 -26.29 20.02
CA SER A 32 22.08 -25.23 20.93
C SER A 32 21.64 -23.97 20.15
N PRO A 33 20.74 -23.14 20.70
CA PRO A 33 20.24 -21.97 19.99
C PRO A 33 21.39 -20.98 19.78
N ALA A 34 21.65 -20.62 18.53
CA ALA A 34 22.42 -19.43 18.23
C ALA A 34 21.66 -18.21 18.80
N GLY A 35 22.39 -17.33 19.49
CA GLY A 35 21.85 -16.15 20.16
C GLY A 35 21.14 -15.17 19.22
N PRO A 36 20.52 -14.11 19.77
CA PRO A 36 19.62 -13.25 19.02
C PRO A 36 20.41 -12.50 17.94
N HIS A 37 20.21 -12.87 16.69
CA HIS A 37 20.53 -11.99 15.58
C HIS A 37 19.59 -10.80 15.66
N ARG A 38 20.13 -9.66 16.09
CA ARG A 38 19.49 -8.35 15.99
C ARG A 38 18.96 -8.16 14.57
N ALA A 39 17.64 -8.25 14.41
CA ALA A 39 16.95 -7.56 13.34
C ALA A 39 17.32 -6.08 13.46
N ARG A 40 18.07 -5.58 12.48
CA ARG A 40 18.38 -4.15 12.38
C ARG A 40 17.10 -3.49 11.92
N VAL A 41 16.28 -3.09 12.89
CA VAL A 41 15.18 -2.14 12.69
C VAL A 41 15.79 -0.96 11.95
N TYR A 42 15.31 -0.68 10.74
CA TYR A 42 15.60 0.56 10.04
C TYR A 42 15.06 1.68 10.92
N ARG A 43 15.96 2.37 11.63
CA ARG A 43 15.62 3.58 12.35
C ARG A 43 15.30 4.63 11.31
N SER A 44 14.03 5.03 11.26
CA SER A 44 13.66 6.40 10.89
C SER A 44 14.64 7.35 11.56
N ALA A 45 15.19 8.27 10.77
CA ALA A 45 16.10 9.28 11.27
C ALA A 45 15.43 10.01 12.44
N ARG A 46 16.09 9.96 13.60
CA ARG A 46 15.67 10.75 14.76
C ARG A 46 15.71 12.22 14.37
N LEU A 47 14.54 12.85 14.27
CA LEU A 47 14.40 14.28 14.52
C LEU A 47 14.80 14.53 15.98
N ASN A 48 16.08 14.83 16.21
CA ASN A 48 16.52 15.35 17.50
C ASN A 48 16.06 16.80 17.62
N THR A 49 14.93 17.00 18.28
CA THR A 49 14.53 18.29 18.82
C THR A 49 15.51 18.72 19.91
N PHE A 50 16.43 19.64 19.59
CA PHE A 50 17.18 20.36 20.61
C PHE A 50 16.31 21.49 21.17
N SER A 51 15.70 21.22 22.33
CA SER A 51 15.18 22.26 23.23
C SER A 51 16.36 23.05 23.80
N ALA A 52 16.62 24.23 23.24
CA ALA A 52 17.53 25.20 23.82
C ALA A 52 16.90 25.80 25.08
N ASN A 53 17.27 25.31 26.25
CA ASN A 53 17.16 26.11 27.47
C ASN A 53 18.47 26.02 28.25
N GLY A 54 19.08 27.19 28.43
CA GLY A 54 20.48 27.34 28.77
C GLY A 54 20.84 26.88 30.18
N ARG A 55 22.10 26.44 30.32
CA ARG A 55 22.91 26.72 31.51
C ARG A 55 24.39 26.60 31.16
N ARG A 56 25.08 27.73 31.32
CA ARG A 56 26.54 27.88 31.28
C ARG A 56 27.24 26.81 32.09
N ARG A 57 28.29 26.20 31.53
CA ARG A 57 29.54 25.90 32.26
C ARG A 57 30.74 26.00 31.33
N THR A 58 31.62 26.94 31.66
CA THR A 58 33.01 27.06 31.22
C THR A 58 33.81 25.83 31.60
N ALA A 59 34.65 25.32 30.70
CA ALA A 59 35.83 24.56 31.06
C ALA A 59 36.95 24.78 30.04
N ILE A 60 38.09 25.18 30.59
CA ILE A 60 39.38 25.49 29.99
C ILE A 60 40.17 24.18 29.87
N MET A 61 40.94 23.98 28.80
CA MET A 61 42.37 23.59 28.80
C MET A 61 42.76 22.79 27.55
N ALA A 62 43.87 23.26 26.96
CA ALA A 62 45.02 22.53 26.43
C ALA A 62 44.77 21.35 25.45
N GLY A 63 45.43 21.25 24.31
CA GLY A 63 46.75 21.76 23.94
C GLY A 63 47.54 20.61 23.31
N GLY A 64 48.27 20.92 22.24
CA GLY A 64 49.21 20.01 21.55
C GLY A 64 48.59 19.27 20.38
N GLY A 65 49.13 19.28 19.17
CA GLY A 65 50.40 19.81 18.70
C GLY A 65 50.81 19.00 17.46
N ASP A 66 51.36 19.69 16.46
CA ASP A 66 52.24 19.18 15.40
C ASP A 66 51.68 18.15 14.40
N ARG A 67 51.99 18.12 13.09
CA ARG A 67 52.75 19.00 12.18
C ARG A 67 52.60 18.40 10.77
N LYS A 68 52.71 19.30 9.77
CA LYS A 68 53.31 19.13 8.43
C LYS A 68 52.55 18.40 7.32
N GLY A 69 52.33 19.14 6.22
CA GLY A 69 52.21 18.58 4.86
C GLY A 69 51.52 19.49 3.83
N ASN A 70 52.06 20.69 3.56
CA ASN A 70 51.84 21.43 2.31
C ASN A 70 52.94 21.00 1.30
N PRO A 71 52.93 21.34 -0.02
CA PRO A 71 52.37 22.55 -0.67
C PRO A 71 51.65 22.23 -2.02
N THR A 72 51.02 23.15 -2.77
CA THR A 72 51.60 24.23 -3.59
C THR A 72 50.50 25.00 -4.35
N ALA A 73 50.81 26.27 -4.67
CA ALA A 73 50.27 27.17 -5.72
C ALA A 73 49.77 28.49 -5.10
N GLU A 74 50.64 29.48 -4.91
CA GLU A 74 51.15 30.46 -5.89
C GLU A 74 50.30 31.76 -5.94
N ASN A 75 50.93 32.82 -5.40
CA ASN A 75 51.00 34.21 -5.89
C ASN A 75 49.71 35.04 -6.11
N SER A 76 49.40 35.88 -5.10
CA SER A 76 49.52 37.37 -5.05
C SER A 76 49.31 38.21 -6.34
N PRO A 77 49.11 39.57 -6.30
CA PRO A 77 49.20 40.48 -5.14
C PRO A 77 48.28 41.75 -5.10
N ILE A 78 48.35 42.45 -3.94
CA ILE A 78 48.61 43.92 -3.76
C ILE A 78 47.47 44.96 -3.62
N ALA A 79 47.67 45.74 -2.54
CA ALA A 79 47.33 47.14 -2.21
C ALA A 79 45.89 47.45 -1.74
N GLY A 80 45.66 48.21 -0.67
CA GLY A 80 46.52 48.97 0.27
C GLY A 80 45.63 49.44 1.43
N GLY A 81 46.11 49.47 2.68
CA GLY A 81 46.71 50.65 3.31
C GLY A 81 45.63 51.66 3.73
N CYS A 82 45.00 51.53 4.91
CA CYS A 82 45.42 52.04 6.23
C CYS A 82 45.43 53.58 6.36
N SER A 83 44.50 54.11 7.17
CA SER A 83 44.51 55.40 7.91
C SER A 83 43.06 55.67 8.35
N ASP A 84 42.72 56.28 9.47
CA ASP A 84 43.41 56.68 10.68
C ASP A 84 42.29 56.90 11.71
N SER A 85 42.66 56.79 12.98
CA SER A 85 41.85 57.00 14.16
C SER A 85 41.43 58.47 14.39
N GLY A 86 40.27 58.66 15.02
CA GLY A 86 40.08 59.78 15.95
C GLY A 86 38.71 60.48 15.93
N TYR A 87 37.93 60.26 17.00
CA TYR A 87 37.08 61.19 17.79
C TYR A 87 36.18 62.19 17.03
N ASP A 88 34.90 62.41 17.32
CA ASP A 88 34.03 62.14 18.46
C ASP A 88 32.57 62.43 18.00
N GLU A 89 31.61 62.17 18.89
CA GLU A 89 30.28 62.80 18.99
C GLU A 89 29.05 61.93 18.66
N GLN A 90 28.40 61.54 19.77
CA GLN A 90 27.16 60.79 19.89
C GLN A 90 25.95 61.56 19.36
N ILE A 91 25.14 60.92 18.50
CA ILE A 91 23.68 61.10 18.51
C ILE A 91 23.05 59.71 18.49
N GLY A 92 22.42 59.37 19.62
CA GLY A 92 21.77 58.08 19.84
C GLY A 92 20.49 57.93 19.02
N PHE A 93 20.47 56.90 18.17
CA PHE A 93 19.24 56.25 17.72
C PHE A 93 19.22 54.82 18.26
N ARG A 94 18.27 54.53 19.17
CA ARG A 94 17.96 53.17 19.60
C ARG A 94 17.45 52.37 18.40
N PHE A 95 18.30 51.58 17.77
CA PHE A 95 17.84 50.44 16.98
C PHE A 95 17.54 49.29 17.94
N ARG A 96 16.24 49.07 18.17
CA ARG A 96 15.74 47.80 18.73
C ARG A 96 16.00 46.74 17.66
N GLN A 97 17.02 45.91 17.85
CA GLN A 97 17.25 44.72 17.03
C GLN A 97 16.06 43.78 17.23
N VAL A 98 15.13 43.80 16.28
CA VAL A 98 14.23 42.68 16.05
C VAL A 98 15.04 41.69 15.22
N MET A 99 15.45 40.59 15.84
CA MET A 99 15.94 39.42 15.12
C MET A 99 14.72 38.68 14.58
N ASP A 100 14.13 39.19 13.50
CA ASP A 100 13.15 38.42 12.74
C ASP A 100 13.92 37.37 11.94
N GLY A 101 13.76 36.11 12.33
CA GLY A 101 14.03 34.99 11.44
C GLY A 101 13.17 35.08 10.18
N PRO A 102 13.43 34.27 9.15
CA PRO A 102 12.62 34.28 7.94
C PRO A 102 11.13 34.15 8.31
N PRO A 103 10.22 34.96 7.72
CA PRO A 103 8.81 34.93 8.06
C PRO A 103 8.30 33.50 7.84
N LYS A 104 7.82 32.87 8.90
CA LYS A 104 7.08 31.61 8.79
C LYS A 104 5.91 31.88 7.85
N ILE A 105 5.88 31.21 6.70
CA ILE A 105 4.75 31.30 5.76
C ILE A 105 3.49 30.98 6.58
N PRO A 106 2.50 31.87 6.61
CA PRO A 106 1.28 31.63 7.37
C PRO A 106 0.64 30.34 6.87
N GLU A 107 0.38 29.44 7.80
CA GLU A 107 -0.26 28.18 7.50
C GLU A 107 -1.65 28.44 6.92
N ARG A 108 -2.04 27.67 5.89
CA ARG A 108 -3.35 27.84 5.25
C ARG A 108 -4.47 27.62 6.26
N ASN A 109 -5.43 28.55 6.27
CA ASN A 109 -6.67 28.40 7.02
C ASN A 109 -7.65 27.52 6.23
N PHE A 110 -8.16 26.46 6.87
CA PHE A 110 -9.15 25.54 6.30
C PHE A 110 -10.58 25.78 6.81
N ALA A 111 -10.78 26.78 7.67
CA ALA A 111 -12.10 27.14 8.17
C ALA A 111 -13.06 27.50 7.01
N GLY A 112 -14.23 26.87 6.99
CA GLY A 112 -15.25 27.06 5.94
C GLY A 112 -15.00 26.29 4.65
N THR A 113 -13.95 25.47 4.57
CA THR A 113 -13.77 24.52 3.45
C THR A 113 -14.76 23.34 3.56
N PRO A 114 -15.06 22.60 2.46
CA PRO A 114 -15.97 21.46 2.48
C PRO A 114 -15.59 20.41 3.53
N TYR A 115 -16.55 19.78 4.20
CA TYR A 115 -16.28 18.73 5.18
C TYR A 115 -15.71 17.48 4.51
N VAL A 116 -14.57 16.98 4.99
CA VAL A 116 -14.00 15.70 4.57
C VAL A 116 -13.99 14.76 5.78
N PRO A 117 -14.75 13.64 5.76
CA PRO A 117 -14.80 12.71 6.88
C PRO A 117 -13.44 12.04 7.09
N VAL A 118 -13.08 11.86 8.36
CA VAL A 118 -11.83 11.23 8.78
C VAL A 118 -12.12 9.89 9.45
N TYR A 119 -11.56 8.84 8.88
CA TYR A 119 -11.57 7.49 9.44
C TYR A 119 -10.19 7.16 9.99
N VAL A 120 -10.13 6.19 10.91
CA VAL A 120 -8.86 5.63 11.41
C VAL A 120 -8.84 4.14 11.19
N MET A 121 -7.79 3.65 10.54
CA MET A 121 -7.61 2.21 10.34
C MET A 121 -7.31 1.53 11.68
N LEU A 122 -8.02 0.46 12.01
CA LEU A 122 -7.79 -0.33 13.23
C LEU A 122 -6.52 -1.18 13.12
N PRO A 123 -5.92 -1.68 14.22
CA PRO A 123 -4.78 -2.60 14.18
C PRO A 123 -5.03 -3.82 13.26
N LEU A 124 -4.03 -4.26 12.50
CA LEU A 124 -4.16 -5.38 11.55
C LEU A 124 -4.68 -6.67 12.22
N GLY A 125 -4.16 -6.97 13.41
CA GLY A 125 -4.53 -8.12 14.23
C GLY A 125 -5.63 -7.86 15.26
N VAL A 126 -6.53 -6.89 15.02
CA VAL A 126 -7.64 -6.63 15.94
C VAL A 126 -8.60 -7.82 16.07
N ILE A 127 -8.65 -8.68 15.04
CA ILE A 127 -9.24 -10.03 15.08
C ILE A 127 -8.11 -11.05 15.01
N ASN A 128 -8.07 -12.02 15.92
CA ASN A 128 -7.09 -13.10 15.93
C ASN A 128 -7.44 -14.24 14.94
N MET A 129 -6.56 -15.22 14.78
CA MET A 129 -6.77 -16.36 13.86
C MET A 129 -7.93 -17.28 14.27
N GLU A 130 -8.36 -17.20 15.54
CA GLU A 130 -9.53 -17.90 16.07
C GLU A 130 -10.85 -17.16 15.78
N GLY A 131 -10.78 -15.97 15.18
CA GLY A 131 -11.96 -15.16 14.84
C GLY A 131 -12.55 -14.42 16.04
N GLU A 132 -11.71 -14.01 16.99
CA GLU A 132 -12.08 -13.29 18.22
C GLU A 132 -11.45 -11.89 18.27
N VAL A 133 -12.11 -10.94 18.94
CA VAL A 133 -11.59 -9.58 19.13
C VAL A 133 -10.45 -9.59 20.14
N VAL A 134 -9.29 -9.07 19.75
CA VAL A 134 -8.13 -8.91 20.64
C VAL A 134 -8.31 -7.69 21.54
N ASP A 135 -8.16 -7.88 22.85
CA ASP A 135 -8.33 -6.85 23.90
C ASP A 135 -9.58 -5.96 23.70
N PRO A 136 -10.81 -6.52 23.82
CA PRO A 136 -12.04 -5.76 23.58
C PRO A 136 -12.17 -4.52 24.49
N GLU A 137 -11.71 -4.61 25.74
CA GLU A 137 -11.76 -3.49 26.69
C GLU A 137 -10.81 -2.36 26.31
N GLY A 138 -9.57 -2.70 25.94
CA GLY A 138 -8.58 -1.73 25.46
C GLY A 138 -9.03 -1.07 24.16
N LEU A 139 -9.52 -1.87 23.21
CA LEU A 139 -10.05 -1.37 21.95
C LEU A 139 -11.23 -0.41 22.16
N MET A 140 -12.19 -0.76 23.03
CA MET A 140 -13.31 0.13 23.37
C MET A 140 -12.83 1.47 23.94
N LYS A 141 -11.78 1.47 24.78
CA LYS A 141 -11.18 2.71 25.31
C LYS A 141 -10.55 3.54 24.19
N GLN A 142 -9.82 2.91 23.28
CA GLN A 142 -9.22 3.60 22.13
C GLN A 142 -10.27 4.19 21.19
N LEU A 143 -11.34 3.46 20.89
CA LEU A 143 -12.46 3.95 20.08
C LEU A 143 -13.16 5.15 20.73
N LYS A 144 -13.33 5.14 22.05
CA LYS A 144 -13.87 6.30 22.80
C LYS A 144 -12.97 7.52 22.69
N ILE A 145 -11.65 7.33 22.72
CA ILE A 145 -10.68 8.42 22.53
C ILE A 145 -10.81 9.02 21.13
N LEU A 146 -10.85 8.18 20.08
CA LEU A 146 -11.06 8.65 18.69
C LEU A 146 -12.39 9.41 18.56
N LYS A 147 -13.48 8.88 19.15
CA LYS A 147 -14.79 9.55 19.11
C LYS A 147 -14.76 10.93 19.80
N SER A 148 -13.96 11.10 20.84
CA SER A 148 -13.87 12.37 21.59
C SER A 148 -13.31 13.54 20.79
N VAL A 149 -12.57 13.26 19.71
CA VAL A 149 -12.03 14.26 18.77
C VAL A 149 -12.80 14.29 17.45
N ASN A 150 -14.04 13.81 17.45
CA ASN A 150 -14.97 13.79 16.32
C ASN A 150 -14.53 12.97 15.10
N VAL A 151 -13.66 11.97 15.25
CA VAL A 151 -13.43 10.97 14.17
C VAL A 151 -14.78 10.41 13.70
N ASP A 152 -14.97 10.34 12.38
CA ASP A 152 -16.22 9.94 11.74
C ASP A 152 -16.47 8.44 11.87
N GLY A 153 -15.40 7.65 11.74
CA GLY A 153 -15.48 6.20 11.74
C GLY A 153 -14.12 5.53 11.79
N VAL A 154 -14.15 4.22 11.59
CA VAL A 154 -12.95 3.39 11.52
C VAL A 154 -12.96 2.51 10.28
N MET A 155 -11.77 2.15 9.81
CA MET A 155 -11.58 1.20 8.71
C MET A 155 -11.05 -0.13 9.25
N ILE A 156 -11.57 -1.24 8.73
CA ILE A 156 -11.27 -2.58 9.21
C ILE A 156 -11.11 -3.58 8.05
N ASP A 157 -10.05 -4.37 8.11
CA ASP A 157 -9.83 -5.53 7.24
C ASP A 157 -10.71 -6.71 7.68
N CYS A 158 -11.60 -7.17 6.80
CA CYS A 158 -12.26 -8.47 6.90
C CYS A 158 -11.41 -9.52 6.18
N TRP A 159 -10.54 -10.19 6.95
CA TRP A 159 -9.57 -11.13 6.44
C TRP A 159 -10.23 -12.42 5.95
N TRP A 160 -10.05 -12.73 4.66
CA TRP A 160 -10.54 -13.98 4.08
C TRP A 160 -9.96 -15.21 4.81
N GLY A 161 -8.67 -15.14 5.14
CA GLY A 161 -7.94 -16.19 5.86
C GLY A 161 -8.42 -16.51 7.27
N ILE A 162 -9.13 -15.58 7.92
CA ILE A 162 -9.75 -15.79 9.24
C ILE A 162 -11.18 -16.30 9.08
N VAL A 163 -11.95 -15.64 8.23
CA VAL A 163 -13.39 -15.86 8.15
C VAL A 163 -13.74 -17.18 7.46
N GLU A 164 -13.06 -17.57 6.38
CA GLU A 164 -13.30 -18.82 5.65
C GLU A 164 -12.11 -19.78 5.81
N ALA A 165 -11.47 -19.79 7.00
CA ALA A 165 -10.16 -20.37 7.24
C ALA A 165 -10.06 -21.88 6.92
N HIS A 166 -11.06 -22.66 7.36
CA HIS A 166 -10.96 -24.12 7.43
C HIS A 166 -11.49 -24.84 6.20
N ALA A 167 -12.66 -24.43 5.69
CA ALA A 167 -13.31 -25.08 4.57
C ALA A 167 -14.08 -24.08 3.69
N PRO A 168 -14.24 -24.40 2.38
CA PRO A 168 -15.11 -23.66 1.48
C PRO A 168 -16.50 -23.41 2.08
N GLN A 169 -16.94 -22.16 2.05
CA GLN A 169 -18.27 -21.68 2.44
C GLN A 169 -18.63 -21.87 3.93
N GLU A 170 -17.64 -22.15 4.78
CA GLU A 170 -17.78 -22.12 6.24
C GLU A 170 -17.25 -20.79 6.78
N TYR A 171 -18.16 -19.83 6.94
CA TYR A 171 -17.83 -18.45 7.34
C TYR A 171 -18.00 -18.24 8.86
N ASN A 172 -16.95 -17.78 9.53
CA ASN A 172 -16.98 -17.36 10.93
C ASN A 172 -16.85 -15.84 11.04
N TRP A 173 -17.98 -15.16 11.30
CA TRP A 173 -18.05 -13.71 11.46
C TRP A 173 -18.12 -13.24 12.92
N ASN A 174 -17.97 -14.14 13.89
CA ASN A 174 -18.28 -13.83 15.31
C ASN A 174 -17.46 -12.66 15.87
N GLY A 175 -16.14 -12.64 15.67
CA GLY A 175 -15.28 -11.53 16.12
C GLY A 175 -15.62 -10.22 15.42
N TYR A 176 -15.92 -10.26 14.12
CA TYR A 176 -16.35 -9.08 13.37
C TYR A 176 -17.71 -8.54 13.83
N LYS A 177 -18.67 -9.42 14.17
CA LYS A 177 -19.93 -9.03 14.82
C LYS A 177 -19.66 -8.24 16.10
N GLN A 178 -18.92 -8.83 17.02
CA GLN A 178 -18.59 -8.18 18.30
C GLN A 178 -17.93 -6.82 18.07
N LEU A 179 -16.95 -6.73 17.18
CA LEU A 179 -16.27 -5.49 16.82
C LEU A 179 -17.24 -4.45 16.25
N PHE A 180 -18.11 -4.84 15.32
CA PHE A 180 -19.05 -3.92 14.68
C PHE A 180 -20.10 -3.42 15.66
N GLN A 181 -20.53 -4.25 16.61
CA GLN A 181 -21.38 -3.81 17.72
C GLN A 181 -20.69 -2.75 18.58
N MET A 182 -19.40 -2.91 18.92
CA MET A 182 -18.63 -1.90 19.66
C MET A 182 -18.58 -0.56 18.91
N VAL A 183 -18.36 -0.59 17.59
CA VAL A 183 -18.32 0.61 16.74
C VAL A 183 -19.71 1.26 16.66
N ARG A 184 -20.77 0.46 16.51
CA ARG A 184 -22.18 0.91 16.50
C ARG A 184 -22.58 1.58 17.83
N GLU A 185 -22.18 1.03 18.97
CA GLU A 185 -22.45 1.62 20.31
C GLU A 185 -21.90 3.05 20.44
N LEU A 186 -20.76 3.32 19.81
CA LEU A 186 -20.12 4.64 19.81
C LEU A 186 -20.60 5.56 18.68
N LYS A 187 -21.51 5.09 17.83
CA LYS A 187 -22.02 5.80 16.65
C LYS A 187 -20.87 6.30 15.76
N LEU A 188 -19.89 5.43 15.58
CA LEU A 188 -18.84 5.56 14.57
C LEU A 188 -19.29 4.86 13.30
N LYS A 189 -18.88 5.36 12.13
CA LYS A 189 -19.09 4.69 10.85
C LYS A 189 -18.03 3.59 10.61
N LEU A 190 -18.34 2.67 9.71
CA LEU A 190 -17.45 1.59 9.28
C LEU A 190 -17.14 1.71 7.80
N GLN A 191 -15.85 1.72 7.47
CA GLN A 191 -15.35 1.31 6.16
C GLN A 191 -14.80 -0.10 6.29
N VAL A 192 -15.27 -1.02 5.44
CA VAL A 192 -14.89 -2.43 5.56
C VAL A 192 -14.13 -2.87 4.32
N VAL A 193 -12.96 -3.47 4.50
CA VAL A 193 -12.15 -4.02 3.42
C VAL A 193 -12.45 -5.50 3.26
N MET A 194 -12.82 -5.93 2.05
CA MET A 194 -12.89 -7.35 1.69
C MET A 194 -11.47 -7.84 1.38
N SER A 195 -10.75 -8.29 2.41
CA SER A 195 -9.31 -8.55 2.35
C SER A 195 -9.02 -9.97 1.84
N PHE A 196 -9.08 -10.14 0.51
CA PHE A 196 -8.78 -11.38 -0.22
C PHE A 196 -7.26 -11.64 -0.39
N HIS A 197 -6.45 -11.21 0.57
CA HIS A 197 -5.01 -11.24 0.51
C HIS A 197 -4.39 -11.61 1.88
N GLU A 198 -3.13 -12.03 1.86
CA GLU A 198 -2.29 -12.26 3.04
C GLU A 198 -1.94 -10.93 3.71
N CYS A 199 -2.08 -10.87 5.03
CA CYS A 199 -1.40 -9.88 5.87
C CYS A 199 -0.03 -10.43 6.26
N GLY A 200 1.04 -9.68 6.05
CA GLY A 200 2.38 -10.09 6.40
C GLY A 200 3.37 -9.96 5.25
N GLY A 201 4.60 -9.59 5.57
CA GLY A 201 5.69 -9.51 4.60
C GLY A 201 5.80 -8.17 3.85
N ASN A 202 4.86 -7.24 4.05
CA ASN A 202 4.97 -5.86 3.58
C ASN A 202 5.45 -4.92 4.70
N VAL A 203 5.83 -3.70 4.31
CA VAL A 203 6.25 -2.67 5.26
C VAL A 203 5.04 -2.26 6.10
N GLY A 204 5.15 -2.40 7.43
CA GLY A 204 4.09 -2.02 8.37
C GLY A 204 3.26 -3.20 8.90
N ASP A 205 3.41 -4.39 8.33
CA ASP A 205 2.73 -5.59 8.82
C ASP A 205 3.41 -6.12 10.10
N ASP A 206 2.69 -6.09 11.22
CA ASP A 206 3.13 -6.63 12.51
C ASP A 206 2.51 -7.99 12.85
N VAL A 207 1.57 -8.44 12.02
CA VAL A 207 0.88 -9.74 12.12
C VAL A 207 0.99 -10.52 10.83
N TYR A 208 0.80 -11.84 10.94
CA TYR A 208 0.78 -12.76 9.80
C TYR A 208 -0.57 -13.47 9.72
N ILE A 209 -1.34 -13.16 8.69
CA ILE A 209 -2.67 -13.73 8.41
C ILE A 209 -2.64 -14.25 6.96
N PRO A 210 -2.43 -15.56 6.75
CA PRO A 210 -2.34 -16.13 5.41
C PRO A 210 -3.70 -16.21 4.72
N LEU A 211 -3.72 -16.57 3.43
CA LEU A 211 -4.93 -17.04 2.75
C LEU A 211 -5.50 -18.29 3.45
N PRO A 212 -6.80 -18.64 3.24
CA PRO A 212 -7.39 -19.82 3.86
C PRO A 212 -6.57 -21.11 3.67
N HIS A 213 -6.60 -21.96 4.68
CA HIS A 213 -5.81 -23.19 4.68
C HIS A 213 -6.15 -24.09 3.48
N TRP A 214 -7.45 -24.21 3.17
CA TRP A 214 -7.92 -25.02 2.04
C TRP A 214 -7.45 -24.49 0.68
N VAL A 215 -7.15 -23.19 0.55
CA VAL A 215 -6.57 -22.59 -0.67
C VAL A 215 -5.09 -22.93 -0.74
N THR A 216 -4.38 -22.81 0.39
CA THR A 216 -2.96 -23.18 0.49
C THR A 216 -2.73 -24.65 0.16
N GLU A 217 -3.63 -25.55 0.56
CA GLU A 217 -3.60 -26.96 0.16
C GLU A 217 -3.69 -27.15 -1.36
N ILE A 218 -4.59 -26.42 -2.02
CA ILE A 218 -4.73 -26.46 -3.47
C ILE A 218 -3.44 -25.95 -4.11
N GLY A 219 -2.88 -24.85 -3.61
CA GLY A 219 -1.63 -24.25 -4.08
C GLY A 219 -0.41 -25.20 -4.03
N ARG A 220 -0.39 -26.17 -3.11
CA ARG A 220 0.65 -27.22 -3.09
C ARG A 220 0.56 -28.17 -4.29
N SER A 221 -0.65 -28.47 -4.74
CA SER A 221 -0.89 -29.35 -5.89
C SER A 221 -0.94 -28.61 -7.23
N ASN A 222 -1.36 -27.35 -7.21
CA ASN A 222 -1.48 -26.46 -8.36
C ASN A 222 -0.87 -25.10 -8.00
N PRO A 223 0.46 -24.95 -8.09
CA PRO A 223 1.15 -23.71 -7.72
C PRO A 223 0.81 -22.53 -8.63
N ASP A 224 0.24 -22.78 -9.81
CA ASP A 224 -0.15 -21.74 -10.77
C ASP A 224 -1.45 -21.00 -10.39
N ILE A 225 -2.09 -21.33 -9.26
CA ILE A 225 -3.13 -20.46 -8.70
C ILE A 225 -2.58 -19.13 -8.17
N TYR A 226 -1.26 -19.03 -8.04
CA TYR A 226 -0.54 -17.87 -7.53
C TYR A 226 0.20 -17.12 -8.62
N PHE A 227 0.35 -15.81 -8.45
CA PHE A 227 1.20 -15.01 -9.32
C PHE A 227 2.63 -15.54 -9.32
N THR A 228 3.26 -15.48 -10.49
CA THR A 228 4.54 -16.14 -10.70
C THR A 228 5.47 -15.24 -11.48
N ASP A 229 6.68 -15.07 -10.99
CA ASP A 229 7.72 -14.33 -11.68
C ASP A 229 8.49 -15.17 -12.69
N ARG A 230 9.44 -14.55 -13.39
CA ARG A 230 10.21 -15.21 -14.46
C ARG A 230 11.04 -16.39 -13.95
N GLU A 231 11.48 -16.36 -12.70
CA GLU A 231 12.26 -17.44 -12.08
C GLU A 231 11.36 -18.59 -11.56
N GLY A 232 10.03 -18.45 -11.67
CA GLY A 232 9.08 -19.45 -11.23
C GLY A 232 8.73 -19.38 -9.74
N ARG A 233 9.13 -18.31 -9.05
CA ARG A 233 8.76 -18.09 -7.63
C ARG A 233 7.28 -17.74 -7.55
N ARG A 234 6.58 -18.31 -6.57
CA ARG A 234 5.12 -18.23 -6.42
C ARG A 234 4.76 -17.28 -5.30
N ASN A 235 4.13 -16.15 -5.63
CA ASN A 235 3.65 -15.18 -4.66
C ASN A 235 2.31 -15.65 -4.06
N GLN A 236 2.33 -16.00 -2.78
CA GLN A 236 1.15 -16.51 -2.05
C GLN A 236 0.28 -15.41 -1.41
N ASP A 237 0.55 -14.13 -1.70
CA ASP A 237 -0.18 -13.01 -1.09
C ASP A 237 -1.64 -12.99 -1.53
N CYS A 238 -1.94 -13.42 -2.76
CA CYS A 238 -3.29 -13.45 -3.32
C CYS A 238 -3.35 -14.42 -4.49
N LEU A 239 -4.55 -14.70 -4.99
CA LEU A 239 -4.75 -15.55 -6.16
C LEU A 239 -4.38 -14.80 -7.46
N SER A 240 -3.75 -15.50 -8.41
CA SER A 240 -3.52 -14.97 -9.76
C SER A 240 -4.85 -14.72 -10.46
N TRP A 241 -4.96 -13.57 -11.13
CA TRP A 241 -6.11 -13.24 -11.98
C TRP A 241 -6.31 -14.21 -13.15
N GLY A 242 -5.28 -15.01 -13.47
CA GLY A 242 -5.37 -16.07 -14.46
C GLY A 242 -6.44 -17.12 -14.13
N ILE A 243 -6.78 -17.30 -12.86
CA ILE A 243 -7.78 -18.28 -12.42
C ILE A 243 -9.17 -17.69 -12.14
N ASP A 244 -9.40 -16.41 -12.46
CA ASP A 244 -10.69 -15.74 -12.29
C ASP A 244 -11.86 -16.52 -12.90
N LYS A 245 -11.63 -17.26 -13.98
CA LYS A 245 -12.65 -18.01 -14.72
C LYS A 245 -12.40 -19.52 -14.73
N GLU A 246 -11.43 -20.00 -13.97
CA GLU A 246 -10.99 -21.40 -13.97
C GLU A 246 -11.50 -22.10 -12.71
N ARG A 247 -12.20 -23.24 -12.84
CA ARG A 247 -12.84 -23.96 -11.71
C ARG A 247 -11.83 -24.82 -10.93
N VAL A 248 -10.80 -24.18 -10.41
CA VAL A 248 -9.66 -24.86 -9.76
C VAL A 248 -9.69 -24.76 -8.23
N LEU A 249 -10.69 -24.09 -7.67
CA LEU A 249 -10.87 -23.90 -6.22
C LEU A 249 -11.99 -24.81 -5.70
N ARG A 250 -11.74 -26.13 -5.72
CA ARG A 250 -12.72 -27.18 -5.35
C ARG A 250 -14.05 -27.04 -6.13
N GLY A 251 -13.96 -26.80 -7.44
CA GLY A 251 -15.11 -26.66 -8.35
C GLY A 251 -15.61 -25.22 -8.52
N ARG A 252 -15.10 -24.26 -7.74
CA ARG A 252 -15.38 -22.83 -7.89
C ARG A 252 -14.25 -22.10 -8.63
N THR A 253 -14.60 -20.98 -9.25
CA THR A 253 -13.67 -19.98 -9.78
C THR A 253 -13.26 -18.98 -8.70
N ALA A 254 -12.17 -18.22 -8.90
CA ALA A 254 -11.76 -17.22 -7.91
C ALA A 254 -12.83 -16.12 -7.72
N VAL A 255 -13.48 -15.67 -8.80
CA VAL A 255 -14.52 -14.63 -8.70
C VAL A 255 -15.79 -15.14 -8.00
N GLU A 256 -16.14 -16.43 -8.14
CA GLU A 256 -17.24 -17.04 -7.38
C GLU A 256 -16.91 -17.11 -5.88
N VAL A 257 -15.67 -17.42 -5.52
CA VAL A 257 -15.21 -17.42 -4.12
C VAL A 257 -15.34 -16.03 -3.50
N TYR A 258 -14.86 -14.99 -4.19
CA TYR A 258 -14.99 -13.61 -3.71
C TYR A 258 -16.46 -13.18 -3.59
N PHE A 259 -17.29 -13.55 -4.57
CA PHE A 259 -18.71 -13.22 -4.54
C PHE A 259 -19.46 -13.92 -3.39
N ASP A 260 -19.22 -15.22 -3.16
CA ASP A 260 -19.82 -15.96 -2.06
C ASP A 260 -19.45 -15.34 -0.70
N TYR A 261 -18.18 -14.92 -0.55
CA TYR A 261 -17.69 -14.24 0.65
C TYR A 261 -18.40 -12.90 0.88
N MET A 262 -18.44 -12.03 -0.14
CA MET A 262 -19.14 -10.74 -0.09
C MET A 262 -20.63 -10.92 0.21
N ARG A 263 -21.27 -11.93 -0.39
CA ARG A 263 -22.68 -12.26 -0.12
C ARG A 263 -22.90 -12.75 1.31
N SER A 264 -22.01 -13.58 1.84
CA SER A 264 -22.07 -14.02 3.24
C SER A 264 -21.97 -12.81 4.18
N PHE A 265 -21.02 -11.91 3.94
CA PHE A 265 -20.88 -10.66 4.68
C PHE A 265 -22.15 -9.81 4.61
N ARG A 266 -22.70 -9.59 3.41
CA ARG A 266 -23.93 -8.81 3.21
C ARG A 266 -25.09 -9.34 4.03
N VAL A 267 -25.29 -10.66 4.04
CA VAL A 267 -26.38 -11.32 4.77
C VAL A 267 -26.15 -11.21 6.27
N GLU A 268 -24.94 -11.51 6.72
CA GLU A 268 -24.58 -11.55 8.14
C GLU A 268 -24.70 -10.18 8.82
N PHE A 269 -24.35 -9.11 8.10
CA PHE A 269 -24.32 -7.75 8.63
C PHE A 269 -25.45 -6.86 8.10
N ASN A 270 -26.56 -7.44 7.60
CA ASN A 270 -27.67 -6.67 7.01
C ASN A 270 -28.16 -5.52 7.90
N GLU A 271 -28.28 -5.75 9.20
CA GLU A 271 -28.69 -4.71 10.17
C GLU A 271 -27.77 -3.47 10.15
N PHE A 272 -26.46 -3.65 9.95
CA PHE A 272 -25.48 -2.55 9.95
C PHE A 272 -25.53 -1.72 8.66
N PHE A 273 -25.97 -2.33 7.55
CA PHE A 273 -26.25 -1.62 6.32
C PHE A 273 -27.56 -0.81 6.43
N GLU A 274 -28.62 -1.41 6.99
CA GLU A 274 -29.90 -0.73 7.21
C GLU A 274 -29.79 0.44 8.20
N ASP A 275 -29.00 0.28 9.26
CA ASP A 275 -28.67 1.33 10.22
C ASP A 275 -27.72 2.41 9.61
N GLY A 276 -27.19 2.17 8.41
CA GLY A 276 -26.20 3.02 7.75
C GLY A 276 -24.87 3.13 8.52
N ILE A 277 -24.54 2.15 9.36
CA ILE A 277 -23.26 2.11 10.10
C ILE A 277 -22.12 1.80 9.14
N ILE A 278 -22.30 0.82 8.26
CA ILE A 278 -21.35 0.53 7.17
C ILE A 278 -21.55 1.60 6.09
N ALA A 279 -20.56 2.47 5.94
CA ALA A 279 -20.58 3.59 5.00
C ALA A 279 -20.03 3.20 3.63
N GLU A 280 -19.07 2.28 3.59
CA GLU A 280 -18.37 1.90 2.36
C GLU A 280 -17.76 0.49 2.47
N ILE A 281 -17.69 -0.20 1.33
CA ILE A 281 -16.97 -1.47 1.17
C ILE A 281 -15.79 -1.25 0.21
N GLU A 282 -14.57 -1.37 0.71
CA GLU A 282 -13.39 -1.45 -0.15
C GLU A 282 -13.18 -2.91 -0.58
N VAL A 283 -13.09 -3.15 -1.88
CA VAL A 283 -12.94 -4.51 -2.43
C VAL A 283 -11.47 -4.76 -2.72
N GLY A 284 -10.87 -5.74 -2.04
CA GLY A 284 -9.48 -6.13 -2.30
C GLY A 284 -9.31 -6.78 -3.68
N LEU A 285 -8.39 -6.27 -4.50
CA LEU A 285 -8.21 -6.71 -5.89
C LEU A 285 -6.84 -7.33 -6.19
N GLY A 286 -6.03 -7.55 -5.15
CA GLY A 286 -4.67 -8.06 -5.30
C GLY A 286 -3.88 -8.00 -3.99
N PRO A 287 -2.54 -8.01 -4.06
CA PRO A 287 -1.68 -7.95 -2.88
C PRO A 287 -1.93 -6.66 -2.10
N CYS A 288 -1.95 -6.74 -0.76
CA CYS A 288 -2.34 -5.62 0.12
C CYS A 288 -3.75 -5.04 -0.14
N GLY A 289 -4.61 -5.79 -0.84
CA GLY A 289 -5.92 -5.31 -1.28
C GLY A 289 -5.87 -4.38 -2.49
N GLU A 290 -4.68 -4.04 -2.98
CA GLU A 290 -4.48 -3.07 -4.06
C GLU A 290 -4.65 -3.73 -5.43
N LEU A 291 -5.23 -2.98 -6.39
CA LEU A 291 -5.31 -3.39 -7.79
C LEU A 291 -3.93 -3.25 -8.46
N ARG A 292 -3.09 -4.27 -8.35
CA ARG A 292 -1.79 -4.38 -9.01
C ARG A 292 -1.26 -5.81 -9.05
N TYR A 293 -0.23 -6.04 -9.85
CA TYR A 293 0.61 -7.22 -9.72
C TYR A 293 1.52 -7.13 -8.46
N PRO A 294 1.93 -8.26 -7.86
CA PRO A 294 2.90 -8.28 -6.76
C PRO A 294 4.35 -8.10 -7.25
N SER A 295 4.65 -6.97 -7.89
CA SER A 295 5.91 -6.75 -8.63
C SER A 295 7.11 -6.35 -7.76
N TYR A 296 6.90 -5.95 -6.51
CA TYR A 296 7.95 -5.53 -5.56
C TYR A 296 7.93 -6.29 -4.21
N PRO A 297 7.89 -7.64 -4.21
CA PRO A 297 7.76 -8.42 -2.98
C PRO A 297 9.07 -8.40 -2.18
N ALA A 298 9.07 -7.77 -1.00
CA ALA A 298 10.22 -7.73 -0.09
C ALA A 298 10.70 -9.14 0.28
N LYS A 299 9.78 -10.11 0.41
CA LYS A 299 10.08 -11.52 0.69
C LYS A 299 10.91 -12.23 -0.38
N TYR A 300 10.95 -11.72 -1.62
CA TYR A 300 11.81 -12.23 -2.69
C TYR A 300 13.02 -11.35 -2.97
N GLY A 301 13.37 -10.47 -2.03
CA GLY A 301 14.60 -9.70 -2.06
C GLY A 301 14.52 -8.41 -2.86
N TRP A 302 13.32 -7.98 -3.29
CA TRP A 302 13.12 -6.63 -3.80
C TRP A 302 13.46 -5.60 -2.71
N ARG A 303 14.08 -4.49 -3.12
CA ARG A 303 14.42 -3.36 -2.26
C ARG A 303 14.14 -2.07 -3.00
N TYR A 304 13.59 -1.08 -2.30
CA TYR A 304 13.44 0.25 -2.86
C TYR A 304 14.80 0.84 -3.28
N PRO A 305 14.91 1.50 -4.46
CA PRO A 305 13.86 1.75 -5.45
C PRO A 305 13.95 0.79 -6.66
N GLY A 306 14.09 -0.53 -6.51
CA GLY A 306 14.18 -1.47 -7.63
C GLY A 306 12.97 -1.42 -8.58
N ILE A 307 13.18 -1.66 -9.88
CA ILE A 307 12.09 -1.62 -10.89
C ILE A 307 10.99 -2.66 -10.69
N GLY A 308 11.24 -3.73 -9.94
CA GLY A 308 10.31 -4.84 -9.81
C GLY A 308 10.40 -5.87 -10.96
N GLU A 309 9.50 -6.85 -10.97
CA GLU A 309 9.40 -7.83 -12.08
C GLU A 309 7.95 -8.09 -12.48
N PHE A 310 7.73 -8.39 -13.76
CA PHE A 310 6.43 -8.86 -14.25
C PHE A 310 6.05 -10.19 -13.60
N GLN A 311 4.80 -10.30 -13.13
CA GLN A 311 4.31 -11.44 -12.32
C GLN A 311 3.34 -12.34 -13.09
N CYS A 312 3.51 -12.44 -14.40
CA CYS A 312 2.53 -13.03 -15.32
C CYS A 312 2.93 -14.42 -15.86
N TYR A 313 3.79 -15.16 -15.14
CA TYR A 313 4.39 -16.40 -15.63
C TYR A 313 3.68 -17.68 -15.15
N ASP A 314 2.55 -17.56 -14.45
CA ASP A 314 1.72 -18.72 -14.14
C ASP A 314 1.09 -19.29 -15.41
N GLN A 315 0.77 -20.59 -15.39
CA GLN A 315 0.29 -21.28 -16.60
C GLN A 315 -0.99 -20.66 -17.19
N TYR A 316 -1.84 -20.04 -16.38
CA TYR A 316 -3.12 -19.49 -16.81
C TYR A 316 -2.93 -18.13 -17.50
N LEU A 317 -2.10 -17.26 -16.93
CA LEU A 317 -1.72 -15.99 -17.56
C LEU A 317 -0.89 -16.22 -18.82
N ILE A 318 0.03 -17.19 -18.84
CA ILE A 318 0.76 -17.56 -20.07
C ILE A 318 -0.19 -18.06 -21.16
N LYS A 319 -1.21 -18.86 -20.81
CA LYS A 319 -2.26 -19.29 -21.76
C LYS A 319 -3.07 -18.10 -22.28
N SER A 320 -3.41 -17.13 -21.42
CA SER A 320 -4.07 -15.88 -21.80
C SER A 320 -3.22 -15.05 -22.76
N LEU A 321 -1.93 -14.86 -22.45
CA LEU A 321 -0.98 -14.15 -23.29
C LEU A 321 -0.82 -14.81 -24.67
N ARG A 322 -0.71 -16.14 -24.71
CA ARG A 322 -0.63 -16.90 -25.96
C ARG A 322 -1.85 -16.66 -26.85
N LYS A 323 -3.06 -16.73 -26.28
CA LYS A 323 -4.29 -16.45 -27.01
C LYS A 323 -4.32 -15.01 -27.54
N ALA A 324 -3.86 -14.04 -26.75
CA ALA A 324 -3.78 -12.64 -27.17
C ALA A 324 -2.78 -12.44 -28.32
N ALA A 325 -1.63 -13.13 -28.28
CA ALA A 325 -0.60 -13.06 -29.32
C ALA A 325 -1.06 -13.70 -30.63
N GLU A 326 -1.72 -14.86 -30.56
CA GLU A 326 -2.34 -15.55 -31.70
C GLU A 326 -3.44 -14.70 -32.35
N ALA A 327 -4.30 -14.05 -31.55
CA ALA A 327 -5.35 -13.18 -32.04
C ALA A 327 -4.81 -11.95 -32.81
N ARG A 328 -3.57 -11.53 -32.55
CA ARG A 328 -2.89 -10.48 -33.32
C ARG A 328 -2.06 -11.00 -34.50
N GLY A 329 -2.02 -12.31 -34.73
CA GLY A 329 -1.21 -12.92 -35.79
C GLY A 329 0.30 -12.95 -35.48
N HIS A 330 0.68 -12.78 -34.21
CA HIS A 330 2.08 -12.72 -33.78
C HIS A 330 2.37 -13.75 -32.67
N SER A 331 2.23 -15.04 -32.95
CA SER A 331 2.44 -16.11 -31.96
C SER A 331 3.83 -16.08 -31.30
N SER A 332 4.84 -15.51 -31.94
CA SER A 332 6.16 -15.30 -31.34
C SER A 332 6.14 -14.34 -30.14
N TRP A 333 5.12 -13.50 -29.99
CA TRP A 333 4.94 -12.58 -28.87
C TRP A 333 4.30 -13.23 -27.63
N ALA A 334 4.00 -14.53 -27.66
CA ALA A 334 3.39 -15.28 -26.56
C ALA A 334 4.35 -15.55 -25.37
N ARG A 335 5.08 -14.53 -24.91
CA ARG A 335 6.07 -14.63 -23.83
C ARG A 335 6.24 -13.28 -23.12
N GLY A 336 6.78 -13.30 -21.90
CA GLY A 336 7.26 -12.10 -21.22
C GLY A 336 8.60 -11.61 -21.79
N PRO A 337 8.97 -10.33 -21.57
CA PRO A 337 10.22 -9.77 -22.06
C PRO A 337 11.44 -10.44 -21.42
N ASP A 338 12.44 -10.79 -22.24
CA ASP A 338 13.66 -11.47 -21.82
C ASP A 338 14.75 -10.52 -21.31
N ASN A 339 14.62 -9.22 -21.59
CA ASN A 339 15.57 -8.15 -21.30
C ASN A 339 15.04 -7.10 -20.31
N ALA A 340 14.05 -7.47 -19.49
CA ALA A 340 13.44 -6.61 -18.47
C ALA A 340 14.26 -6.48 -17.16
N GLY A 341 15.41 -7.14 -17.05
CA GLY A 341 16.21 -7.13 -15.81
C GLY A 341 15.62 -8.03 -14.72
N SER A 342 15.89 -7.68 -13.46
CA SER A 342 15.38 -8.33 -12.26
C SER A 342 14.84 -7.30 -11.25
N TYR A 343 14.28 -7.76 -10.12
CA TYR A 343 13.62 -6.92 -9.12
C TYR A 343 14.37 -5.62 -8.77
N ASN A 344 15.69 -5.70 -8.62
CA ASN A 344 16.53 -4.59 -8.14
C ASN A 344 17.32 -3.88 -9.25
N SER A 345 17.07 -4.21 -10.52
CA SER A 345 17.66 -3.48 -11.65
C SER A 345 17.18 -2.02 -11.65
N ARG A 346 17.94 -1.15 -12.32
CA ARG A 346 17.53 0.21 -12.65
C ARG A 346 17.06 0.28 -14.11
N PRO A 347 16.16 1.21 -14.49
CA PRO A 347 15.62 1.24 -15.85
C PRO A 347 16.69 1.27 -16.94
N HIS A 348 17.71 2.12 -16.78
CA HIS A 348 18.82 2.31 -17.73
C HIS A 348 19.75 1.10 -17.89
N GLU A 349 19.72 0.14 -16.96
CA GLU A 349 20.51 -1.09 -17.00
C GLU A 349 19.83 -2.19 -17.83
N THR A 350 18.56 -2.01 -18.20
CA THR A 350 17.76 -3.01 -18.89
C THR A 350 17.58 -2.70 -20.36
N GLY A 351 17.46 -3.73 -21.21
CA GLY A 351 17.11 -3.53 -22.62
C GLY A 351 15.66 -3.07 -22.80
N PHE A 352 14.78 -3.50 -21.90
CA PHE A 352 13.35 -3.21 -21.98
C PHE A 352 12.99 -1.79 -21.52
N PHE A 353 13.45 -1.34 -20.35
CA PHE A 353 12.98 -0.10 -19.69
C PHE A 353 13.88 1.12 -19.89
N ARG A 354 15.08 0.96 -20.48
CA ARG A 354 15.94 2.13 -20.77
C ARG A 354 15.26 3.09 -21.73
N ASP A 355 15.76 4.33 -21.80
CA ASP A 355 15.30 5.27 -22.80
C ASP A 355 15.48 4.72 -24.23
N GLY A 356 14.45 4.84 -25.07
CA GLY A 356 14.37 4.16 -26.37
C GLY A 356 14.36 2.63 -26.33
N GLY A 357 14.08 2.02 -25.17
CA GLY A 357 14.04 0.57 -24.97
C GLY A 357 12.80 -0.13 -25.52
N ASP A 358 12.76 -1.45 -25.37
CA ASP A 358 11.72 -2.29 -25.99
C ASP A 358 10.31 -2.06 -25.45
N TYR A 359 10.14 -1.39 -24.30
CA TYR A 359 8.83 -1.02 -23.76
C TYR A 359 7.97 -0.24 -24.78
N ASP A 360 8.61 0.54 -25.65
CA ASP A 360 7.95 1.34 -26.69
C ASP A 360 7.98 0.68 -28.10
N SER A 361 8.51 -0.54 -28.21
CA SER A 361 8.46 -1.35 -29.44
C SER A 361 7.05 -1.89 -29.71
N TYR A 362 6.80 -2.42 -30.91
CA TYR A 362 5.52 -3.09 -31.21
C TYR A 362 5.20 -4.24 -30.24
N TYR A 363 6.22 -5.02 -29.88
CA TYR A 363 6.09 -6.09 -28.90
C TYR A 363 5.84 -5.54 -27.49
N GLY A 364 6.60 -4.53 -27.05
CA GLY A 364 6.44 -3.92 -25.73
C GLY A 364 5.05 -3.32 -25.52
N ARG A 365 4.55 -2.55 -26.49
CA ARG A 365 3.19 -1.99 -26.45
C ARG A 365 2.12 -3.08 -26.44
N PHE A 366 2.33 -4.18 -27.16
CA PHE A 366 1.44 -5.34 -27.10
C PHE A 366 1.43 -5.98 -25.71
N PHE A 367 2.61 -6.29 -25.17
CA PHE A 367 2.75 -6.99 -23.90
C PHE A 367 2.22 -6.14 -22.73
N LEU A 368 2.62 -4.88 -22.64
CA LEU A 368 2.15 -3.94 -21.61
C LEU A 368 0.64 -3.66 -21.74
N GLY A 369 0.14 -3.54 -22.97
CA GLY A 369 -1.29 -3.43 -23.24
C GLY A 369 -2.07 -4.68 -22.83
N TRP A 370 -1.48 -5.87 -22.93
CA TRP A 370 -2.08 -7.11 -22.41
C TRP A 370 -2.05 -7.15 -20.88
N CYS A 371 -0.91 -6.90 -20.24
CA CYS A 371 -0.79 -6.90 -18.77
C CYS A 371 -1.80 -5.94 -18.12
N SER A 372 -1.84 -4.68 -18.60
CA SER A 372 -2.78 -3.68 -18.09
C SER A 372 -4.25 -4.05 -18.35
N ARG A 373 -4.54 -4.71 -19.48
CA ARG A 373 -5.91 -5.19 -19.75
C ARG A 373 -6.31 -6.33 -18.81
N VAL A 374 -5.42 -7.26 -18.49
CA VAL A 374 -5.72 -8.33 -17.51
C VAL A 374 -6.08 -7.71 -16.15
N LEU A 375 -5.33 -6.70 -15.70
CA LEU A 375 -5.59 -5.93 -14.48
C LEU A 375 -6.98 -5.28 -14.50
N VAL A 376 -7.29 -4.51 -15.55
CA VAL A 376 -8.58 -3.82 -15.68
C VAL A 376 -9.74 -4.82 -15.79
N ASP A 377 -9.58 -5.89 -16.56
CA ASP A 377 -10.60 -6.92 -16.74
C ASP A 377 -10.86 -7.70 -15.44
N HIS A 378 -9.85 -7.89 -14.58
CA HIS A 378 -10.01 -8.49 -13.26
C HIS A 378 -10.89 -7.61 -12.37
N ALA A 379 -10.52 -6.34 -12.20
CA ALA A 379 -11.29 -5.39 -11.42
C ALA A 379 -12.74 -5.27 -11.92
N ASP A 380 -12.94 -5.20 -13.24
CA ASP A 380 -14.28 -5.13 -13.85
C ASP A 380 -15.19 -6.29 -13.44
N ARG A 381 -14.64 -7.52 -13.37
CA ARG A 381 -15.40 -8.70 -12.95
C ARG A 381 -15.75 -8.67 -11.47
N VAL A 382 -14.75 -8.38 -10.63
CA VAL A 382 -14.93 -8.45 -9.17
C VAL A 382 -15.84 -7.31 -8.70
N LEU A 383 -15.66 -6.09 -9.20
CA LEU A 383 -16.51 -4.95 -8.87
C LEU A 383 -17.94 -5.11 -9.40
N SER A 384 -18.14 -5.74 -10.56
CA SER A 384 -19.49 -6.09 -11.03
C SER A 384 -20.22 -7.01 -10.05
N LEU A 385 -19.51 -7.97 -9.45
CA LEU A 385 -20.07 -8.89 -8.46
C LEU A 385 -20.25 -8.22 -7.10
N ALA A 386 -19.34 -7.32 -6.72
CA ALA A 386 -19.46 -6.51 -5.51
C ALA A 386 -20.69 -5.61 -5.56
N ASN A 387 -20.94 -4.93 -6.68
CA ASN A 387 -22.14 -4.13 -6.89
C ASN A 387 -23.43 -4.94 -6.73
N PHE A 388 -23.42 -6.18 -7.21
CA PHE A 388 -24.57 -7.06 -7.02
C PHE A 388 -24.73 -7.51 -5.57
N ALA A 389 -23.63 -7.76 -4.85
CA ALA A 389 -23.67 -8.14 -3.43
C ALA A 389 -24.05 -6.97 -2.51
N PHE A 390 -23.67 -5.74 -2.85
CA PHE A 390 -23.78 -4.55 -2.02
C PHE A 390 -24.65 -3.45 -2.64
N GLU A 391 -25.70 -3.84 -3.36
CA GLU A 391 -26.59 -2.92 -4.06
C GLU A 391 -27.00 -1.74 -3.15
N GLY A 392 -26.74 -0.51 -3.62
CA GLY A 392 -27.06 0.73 -2.91
C GLY A 392 -26.01 1.21 -1.89
N ILE A 393 -24.90 0.49 -1.71
CA ILE A 393 -23.79 0.87 -0.82
C ILE A 393 -22.58 1.33 -1.65
N SER A 394 -21.84 2.33 -1.14
CA SER A 394 -20.59 2.76 -1.78
C SER A 394 -19.59 1.62 -1.79
N ILE A 395 -19.00 1.36 -2.97
CA ILE A 395 -17.86 0.45 -3.11
C ILE A 395 -16.62 1.23 -3.55
N ALA A 396 -15.45 0.80 -3.10
CA ALA A 396 -14.18 1.42 -3.44
C ALA A 396 -13.16 0.39 -3.90
N ALA A 397 -12.18 0.84 -4.68
CA ALA A 397 -11.02 0.06 -5.07
C ALA A 397 -9.74 0.84 -4.76
N LYS A 398 -8.76 0.15 -4.19
CA LYS A 398 -7.48 0.75 -3.81
C LYS A 398 -6.45 0.65 -4.92
N ILE A 399 -5.84 1.77 -5.28
CA ILE A 399 -4.75 1.87 -6.26
C ILE A 399 -3.45 2.25 -5.55
N SER A 400 -2.36 1.53 -5.81
CA SER A 400 -1.08 1.75 -5.14
C SER A 400 -0.30 2.93 -5.72
N GLY A 401 0.31 3.75 -4.86
CA GLY A 401 1.17 4.88 -5.23
C GLY A 401 2.60 4.47 -5.56
N ILE A 402 2.85 4.02 -6.79
CA ILE A 402 4.19 3.60 -7.26
C ILE A 402 4.95 4.81 -7.81
N HIS A 403 5.55 5.57 -6.90
CA HIS A 403 6.15 6.87 -7.22
C HIS A 403 7.60 6.82 -7.69
N TRP A 404 8.32 5.72 -7.52
CA TRP A 404 9.72 5.60 -7.95
C TRP A 404 9.83 5.27 -9.44
N TRP A 405 10.87 5.79 -10.08
CA TRP A 405 11.06 5.82 -11.54
C TRP A 405 10.03 6.63 -12.33
N TYR A 406 9.10 7.33 -11.68
CA TYR A 406 8.09 8.15 -12.34
C TYR A 406 8.70 9.26 -13.22
N LYS A 407 9.90 9.76 -12.89
CA LYS A 407 10.61 10.76 -13.74
C LYS A 407 11.38 10.14 -14.92
N THR A 408 11.27 8.84 -15.16
CA THR A 408 11.89 8.18 -16.33
C THR A 408 10.87 8.05 -17.46
N ALA A 409 11.31 8.00 -18.73
CA ALA A 409 10.36 7.86 -19.84
C ALA A 409 9.52 6.57 -19.78
N SER A 410 10.08 5.49 -19.23
CA SER A 410 9.42 4.18 -19.18
C SER A 410 8.52 4.00 -17.97
N HIS A 411 8.68 4.75 -16.88
CA HIS A 411 7.92 4.54 -15.64
C HIS A 411 8.01 3.07 -15.17
N ALA A 412 9.22 2.51 -15.15
CA ALA A 412 9.45 1.06 -15.12
C ALA A 412 8.72 0.31 -13.99
N ALA A 413 8.65 0.88 -12.79
CA ALA A 413 7.96 0.24 -11.66
C ALA A 413 6.43 0.20 -11.83
N GLU A 414 5.84 1.26 -12.37
CA GLU A 414 4.41 1.29 -12.72
C GLU A 414 4.11 0.23 -13.78
N LEU A 415 4.95 0.12 -14.82
CA LEU A 415 4.81 -0.90 -15.86
C LEU A 415 4.87 -2.33 -15.29
N ALA A 416 5.83 -2.61 -14.41
CA ALA A 416 5.97 -3.92 -13.77
C ALA A 416 4.77 -4.27 -12.89
N ALA A 417 4.16 -3.27 -12.23
CA ALA A 417 2.97 -3.42 -11.41
C ALA A 417 1.65 -3.51 -12.21
N GLY A 418 1.70 -3.29 -13.53
CA GLY A 418 0.55 -3.40 -14.44
C GLY A 418 -0.07 -2.06 -14.85
N PHE A 419 0.40 -0.94 -14.29
CA PHE A 419 -0.02 0.40 -14.71
C PHE A 419 0.75 0.77 -15.97
N TYR A 420 0.09 0.71 -17.13
CA TYR A 420 0.73 1.03 -18.41
C TYR A 420 0.84 2.55 -18.61
N ASN A 421 1.65 3.21 -17.78
CA ASN A 421 1.75 4.67 -17.66
C ASN A 421 3.12 5.24 -18.09
N PRO A 422 3.67 4.95 -19.30
CA PRO A 422 4.87 5.64 -19.76
C PRO A 422 4.58 7.14 -19.95
N CYS A 423 5.61 7.96 -20.07
CA CYS A 423 5.48 9.44 -20.09
C CYS A 423 4.59 10.01 -21.21
N ASN A 424 4.25 9.21 -22.22
CA ASN A 424 3.42 9.56 -23.37
C ASN A 424 2.00 8.96 -23.33
N ARG A 425 1.59 8.32 -22.24
CA ARG A 425 0.28 7.67 -22.11
C ARG A 425 -0.20 7.69 -20.66
N ASP A 426 -1.45 8.11 -20.45
CA ASP A 426 -2.12 7.97 -19.17
C ASP A 426 -2.52 6.50 -18.90
N GLY A 427 -1.87 5.88 -17.92
CA GLY A 427 -2.15 4.52 -17.47
C GLY A 427 -3.32 4.39 -16.50
N TYR A 428 -3.73 5.48 -15.85
CA TYR A 428 -4.76 5.52 -14.81
C TYR A 428 -6.14 5.85 -15.37
N ALA A 429 -6.24 6.61 -16.46
CA ALA A 429 -7.52 6.92 -17.10
C ALA A 429 -8.38 5.68 -17.45
N PRO A 430 -7.84 4.57 -18.00
CA PRO A 430 -8.63 3.36 -18.22
C PRO A 430 -9.12 2.69 -16.92
N ILE A 431 -8.36 2.81 -15.82
CA ILE A 431 -8.75 2.30 -14.51
C ILE A 431 -9.91 3.16 -13.97
N ALA A 432 -9.77 4.49 -14.00
CA ALA A 432 -10.82 5.41 -13.59
C ALA A 432 -12.12 5.21 -14.38
N ALA A 433 -12.03 5.01 -15.70
CA ALA A 433 -13.19 4.69 -16.54
C ALA A 433 -13.86 3.36 -16.14
N MET A 434 -13.07 2.35 -15.78
CA MET A 434 -13.59 1.07 -15.28
C MET A 434 -14.26 1.24 -13.91
N LEU A 435 -13.67 2.00 -12.98
CA LEU A 435 -14.30 2.31 -11.69
C LEU A 435 -15.63 3.07 -11.89
N LYS A 436 -15.65 4.03 -12.83
CA LYS A 436 -16.86 4.78 -13.18
C LYS A 436 -17.98 3.88 -13.69
N LYS A 437 -17.66 2.85 -14.49
CA LYS A 437 -18.65 1.86 -14.97
C LYS A 437 -19.38 1.17 -13.80
N HIS A 438 -18.75 1.06 -12.65
CA HIS A 438 -19.27 0.39 -11.46
C HIS A 438 -19.67 1.36 -10.35
N ASP A 439 -19.70 2.68 -10.62
CA ASP A 439 -19.90 3.72 -9.60
C ASP A 439 -19.00 3.54 -8.36
N ALA A 440 -17.80 3.00 -8.57
CA ALA A 440 -16.84 2.73 -7.52
C ALA A 440 -15.96 3.96 -7.26
N ALA A 441 -15.69 4.24 -5.98
CA ALA A 441 -14.72 5.23 -5.56
C ALA A 441 -13.28 4.72 -5.79
N LEU A 442 -12.36 5.66 -6.02
CA LEU A 442 -10.93 5.38 -6.03
C LEU A 442 -10.35 5.71 -4.66
N ASN A 443 -9.70 4.75 -4.02
CA ASN A 443 -8.88 5.00 -2.83
C ASN A 443 -7.40 5.01 -3.24
N PHE A 444 -6.69 6.08 -2.92
CA PHE A 444 -5.28 6.25 -3.29
C PHE A 444 -4.36 6.47 -2.08
N THR A 445 -3.18 5.88 -2.11
CA THR A 445 -2.13 6.08 -1.09
C THR A 445 -1.17 7.22 -1.46
N CYS A 446 -0.21 7.53 -0.59
CA CYS A 446 0.92 8.46 -0.83
C CYS A 446 0.62 9.96 -0.81
N VAL A 447 -0.55 10.40 -0.34
CA VAL A 447 -0.88 11.84 -0.29
C VAL A 447 -0.07 12.64 0.74
N GLU A 448 0.63 12.00 1.66
CA GLU A 448 1.51 12.65 2.63
C GLU A 448 2.93 12.87 2.11
N LEU A 449 3.33 12.16 1.04
CA LEU A 449 4.72 12.16 0.56
C LEU A 449 5.06 13.46 -0.19
N ARG A 450 6.30 13.93 0.02
CA ARG A 450 6.85 15.10 -0.67
C ARG A 450 7.94 14.65 -1.63
N THR A 451 7.94 15.24 -2.83
CA THR A 451 8.96 14.93 -3.82
C THR A 451 10.35 15.34 -3.32
N LEU A 452 10.45 16.49 -2.63
CA LEU A 452 11.70 16.99 -2.07
C LEU A 452 12.35 16.00 -1.10
N ASP A 453 11.59 15.42 -0.17
CA ASP A 453 12.10 14.44 0.80
C ASP A 453 12.68 13.22 0.07
N GLN A 454 12.04 12.78 -1.00
CA GLN A 454 12.56 11.68 -1.83
C GLN A 454 13.83 12.06 -2.59
N HIS A 455 14.01 13.31 -3.02
CA HIS A 455 15.26 13.79 -3.64
C HIS A 455 16.40 13.89 -2.63
N GLU A 456 16.11 14.20 -1.36
CA GLU A 456 17.12 14.25 -0.30
C GLU A 456 17.53 12.86 0.16
N ASP A 457 16.57 11.96 0.36
CA ASP A 457 16.83 10.62 0.90
C ASP A 457 17.26 9.60 -0.16
N PHE A 458 16.67 9.66 -1.37
CA PHE A 458 16.86 8.68 -2.45
C PHE A 458 16.86 9.33 -3.85
N PRO A 459 17.80 10.23 -4.16
CA PRO A 459 17.85 10.93 -5.45
C PRO A 459 17.92 9.97 -6.66
N GLU A 460 18.51 8.79 -6.48
CA GLU A 460 18.59 7.76 -7.51
C GLU A 460 17.24 7.12 -7.86
N ALA A 461 16.22 7.25 -7.01
CA ALA A 461 14.90 6.67 -7.25
C ALA A 461 14.14 7.39 -8.37
N LEU A 462 14.56 8.61 -8.74
CA LEU A 462 13.86 9.45 -9.73
C LEU A 462 12.35 9.53 -9.44
N ALA A 463 12.02 9.65 -8.16
CA ALA A 463 10.65 9.60 -7.66
C ALA A 463 9.92 10.93 -7.83
N ASP A 464 8.61 10.85 -8.00
CA ASP A 464 7.70 12.01 -8.05
C ASP A 464 6.31 11.68 -7.48
N PRO A 465 6.20 11.51 -6.15
CA PRO A 465 4.92 11.20 -5.52
C PRO A 465 3.88 12.30 -5.73
N GLU A 466 4.28 13.58 -5.79
CA GLU A 466 3.34 14.69 -6.00
C GLU A 466 2.78 14.70 -7.43
N GLY A 467 3.65 14.49 -8.44
CA GLY A 467 3.22 14.34 -9.83
C GLY A 467 2.28 13.15 -10.02
N LEU A 468 2.58 12.03 -9.35
CA LEU A 468 1.73 10.84 -9.37
C LEU A 468 0.36 11.08 -8.72
N VAL A 469 0.32 11.64 -7.50
CA VAL A 469 -0.93 12.00 -6.81
C VAL A 469 -1.76 12.92 -7.70
N TRP A 470 -1.16 13.95 -8.28
CA TRP A 470 -1.85 14.86 -9.19
C TRP A 470 -2.45 14.12 -10.39
N GLN A 471 -1.71 13.22 -11.03
CA GLN A 471 -2.21 12.47 -12.19
C GLN A 471 -3.40 11.58 -11.81
N VAL A 472 -3.28 10.78 -10.75
CA VAL A 472 -4.30 9.79 -10.37
C VAL A 472 -5.59 10.47 -9.92
N LEU A 473 -5.50 11.54 -9.11
CA LEU A 473 -6.69 12.25 -8.65
C LEU A 473 -7.42 12.93 -9.80
N ASN A 474 -6.71 13.55 -10.74
CA ASN A 474 -7.34 14.17 -11.90
C ASN A 474 -7.95 13.14 -12.85
N ALA A 475 -7.30 11.99 -13.09
CA ALA A 475 -7.87 10.91 -13.88
C ALA A 475 -9.21 10.41 -13.33
N ALA A 476 -9.35 10.36 -11.99
CA ALA A 476 -10.59 10.00 -11.32
C ALA A 476 -11.65 11.11 -11.38
N TRP A 477 -11.27 12.34 -11.04
CA TRP A 477 -12.22 13.46 -11.04
C TRP A 477 -12.74 13.83 -12.44
N ASP A 478 -11.93 13.68 -13.48
CA ASP A 478 -12.33 13.95 -14.88
C ASP A 478 -13.42 12.99 -15.38
N VAL A 479 -13.55 11.80 -14.78
CA VAL A 479 -14.66 10.86 -15.03
C VAL A 479 -15.72 10.89 -13.92
N CYS A 480 -15.62 11.85 -12.99
CA CYS A 480 -16.56 12.09 -11.90
C CYS A 480 -16.79 10.85 -11.02
N ILE A 481 -15.71 10.23 -10.54
CA ILE A 481 -15.77 9.26 -9.43
C ILE A 481 -15.26 9.90 -8.12
N PRO A 482 -15.81 9.50 -6.96
CA PRO A 482 -15.27 9.91 -5.67
C PRO A 482 -13.82 9.44 -5.48
N VAL A 483 -13.04 10.24 -4.77
CA VAL A 483 -11.65 9.93 -4.44
C VAL A 483 -11.48 9.97 -2.93
N ALA A 484 -11.17 8.83 -2.34
CA ALA A 484 -10.70 8.71 -0.96
C ALA A 484 -9.18 8.58 -0.93
N SER A 485 -8.57 8.76 0.24
CA SER A 485 -7.13 8.59 0.36
C SER A 485 -6.67 8.13 1.74
N GLU A 486 -5.47 7.57 1.77
CA GLU A 486 -4.74 7.14 2.96
C GLU A 486 -3.30 7.65 2.94
N ASN A 487 -2.71 7.87 4.12
CA ASN A 487 -1.27 8.04 4.22
C ASN A 487 -0.55 6.69 4.03
N ALA A 488 0.51 6.65 3.22
CA ALA A 488 1.30 5.44 3.00
C ALA A 488 2.22 5.12 4.19
N LEU A 489 2.75 6.14 4.86
CA LEU A 489 3.64 6.04 6.01
C LEU A 489 3.04 6.71 7.27
N PRO A 490 3.33 6.21 8.49
CA PRO A 490 2.87 6.84 9.72
C PRO A 490 3.36 8.30 9.82
N CYS A 491 2.45 9.23 10.08
CA CYS A 491 2.69 10.67 10.14
C CYS A 491 2.08 11.27 11.39
N TYR A 492 2.88 11.88 12.26
CA TYR A 492 2.42 12.44 13.54
C TYR A 492 2.64 13.94 13.68
N ASP A 493 3.37 14.54 12.74
CA ASP A 493 3.77 15.94 12.78
C ASP A 493 2.85 16.84 11.95
N ARG A 494 2.89 18.14 12.29
CA ARG A 494 2.08 19.17 11.66
C ARG A 494 2.34 19.30 10.16
N ASP A 495 3.59 19.13 9.70
CA ASP A 495 3.96 19.34 8.30
C ASP A 495 3.41 18.23 7.40
N GLY A 496 3.43 16.99 7.86
CA GLY A 496 2.79 15.88 7.16
C GLY A 496 1.26 16.00 7.12
N TYR A 497 0.62 16.37 8.24
CA TYR A 497 -0.83 16.65 8.25
C TYR A 497 -1.25 17.79 7.32
N ASN A 498 -0.44 18.86 7.24
CA ASN A 498 -0.70 19.96 6.31
C ASN A 498 -0.58 19.49 4.85
N LYS A 499 0.38 18.63 4.55
CA LYS A 499 0.54 18.08 3.20
C LYS A 499 -0.69 17.25 2.79
N ILE A 500 -1.20 16.43 3.71
CA ILE A 500 -2.45 15.70 3.52
C ILE A 500 -3.60 16.68 3.27
N LEU A 501 -3.74 17.74 4.08
CA LEU A 501 -4.80 18.74 3.93
C LEU A 501 -4.76 19.48 2.58
N GLU A 502 -3.57 19.78 2.08
CA GLU A 502 -3.37 20.43 0.77
C GLU A 502 -3.88 19.55 -0.37
N ASN A 503 -3.54 18.26 -0.34
CA ASN A 503 -4.01 17.28 -1.33
C ASN A 503 -5.50 16.95 -1.13
N ALA A 504 -5.98 16.95 0.11
CA ALA A 504 -7.38 16.68 0.43
C ALA A 504 -8.33 17.78 -0.06
N LYS A 505 -7.87 19.03 -0.02
CA LYS A 505 -8.67 20.23 -0.32
C LYS A 505 -7.86 21.21 -1.17
N PRO A 506 -7.62 20.94 -2.46
CA PRO A 506 -6.80 21.82 -3.30
C PRO A 506 -7.29 23.28 -3.28
N LEU A 507 -6.37 24.25 -3.13
CA LEU A 507 -6.69 25.66 -2.82
C LEU A 507 -7.47 26.38 -3.93
N ASN A 508 -7.24 26.00 -5.20
CA ASN A 508 -7.77 26.69 -6.37
C ASN A 508 -8.31 25.72 -7.42
N ASP A 509 -8.90 24.60 -6.98
CA ASP A 509 -9.56 23.71 -7.91
C ASP A 509 -10.79 24.42 -8.51
N PRO A 510 -10.87 24.60 -9.85
CA PRO A 510 -11.93 25.36 -10.49
C PRO A 510 -13.31 24.71 -10.33
N ASP A 511 -13.34 23.39 -10.10
CA ASP A 511 -14.56 22.61 -9.91
C ASP A 511 -14.86 22.34 -8.43
N GLY A 512 -14.05 22.88 -7.51
CA GLY A 512 -14.19 22.69 -6.07
C GLY A 512 -13.95 21.24 -5.62
N ARG A 513 -13.19 20.46 -6.40
CA ARG A 513 -12.87 19.05 -6.09
C ARG A 513 -12.13 18.94 -4.77
N HIS A 514 -12.45 17.90 -4.02
CA HIS A 514 -11.84 17.53 -2.75
C HIS A 514 -12.00 16.03 -2.53
N LEU A 515 -11.26 15.45 -1.60
CA LEU A 515 -11.44 14.05 -1.23
C LEU A 515 -12.82 13.81 -0.62
N SER A 516 -13.43 12.67 -0.95
CA SER A 516 -14.69 12.23 -0.36
C SER A 516 -14.53 11.69 1.05
N ALA A 517 -13.35 11.17 1.39
CA ALA A 517 -12.96 10.71 2.71
C ALA A 517 -11.44 10.62 2.83
N PHE A 518 -10.94 10.64 4.06
CA PHE A 518 -9.53 10.33 4.36
C PHE A 518 -9.45 9.30 5.48
N THR A 519 -8.58 8.32 5.32
CA THR A 519 -8.36 7.26 6.31
C THR A 519 -6.93 7.29 6.82
N TYR A 520 -6.78 7.52 8.12
CA TYR A 520 -5.48 7.59 8.77
C TYR A 520 -4.94 6.19 9.10
N LEU A 521 -3.72 5.90 8.63
CA LEU A 521 -2.97 4.69 8.89
C LEU A 521 -1.91 4.96 9.98
N ARG A 522 -2.00 4.41 11.20
CA ARG A 522 -3.02 3.51 11.77
C ARG A 522 -3.22 3.82 13.25
N LEU A 523 -4.35 3.39 13.84
CA LEU A 523 -4.53 3.39 15.28
C LEU A 523 -3.38 2.62 15.96
N SER A 524 -2.66 3.31 16.84
CA SER A 524 -1.54 2.75 17.59
C SER A 524 -1.40 3.47 18.93
N SER A 525 -0.63 2.90 19.86
CA SER A 525 -0.29 3.60 21.10
C SER A 525 0.45 4.91 20.84
N VAL A 526 1.26 4.99 19.77
CA VAL A 526 2.03 6.17 19.39
C VAL A 526 1.10 7.31 18.95
N LEU A 527 0.07 7.02 18.15
CA LEU A 527 -0.94 8.01 17.78
C LEU A 527 -1.63 8.61 19.01
N LEU A 528 -1.89 7.78 20.02
CA LEU A 528 -2.59 8.19 21.24
C LEU A 528 -1.68 8.85 22.29
N GLU A 529 -0.38 9.02 22.01
CA GLU A 529 0.50 9.84 22.85
C GLU A 529 0.04 11.29 22.80
N ARG A 530 0.12 11.98 23.95
CA ARG A 530 -0.51 13.30 24.16
C ARG A 530 -0.21 14.31 23.05
N ASP A 531 1.07 14.47 22.69
CA ASP A 531 1.48 15.50 21.73
C ASP A 531 1.07 15.14 20.30
N ASN A 532 1.19 13.87 19.92
CA ASN A 532 0.74 13.36 18.62
C ASN A 532 -0.77 13.47 18.46
N PHE A 533 -1.52 13.15 19.53
CA PHE A 533 -2.96 13.16 19.51
C PHE A 533 -3.55 14.58 19.46
N LEU A 534 -2.85 15.56 20.05
CA LEU A 534 -3.21 16.99 19.93
C LEU A 534 -3.09 17.48 18.48
N GLU A 535 -2.01 17.11 17.77
CA GLU A 535 -1.88 17.45 16.35
C GLU A 535 -2.87 16.67 15.48
N PHE A 536 -3.17 15.41 15.83
CA PHE A 536 -4.22 14.64 15.16
C PHE A 536 -5.61 15.27 15.33
N GLU A 537 -5.99 15.70 16.54
CA GLU A 537 -7.25 16.42 16.77
C GLU A 537 -7.35 17.70 15.93
N ARG A 538 -6.24 18.47 15.87
CA ARG A 538 -6.16 19.65 15.02
C ARG A 538 -6.34 19.30 13.54
N PHE A 539 -5.71 18.22 13.08
CA PHE A 539 -5.87 17.73 11.71
C PHE A 539 -7.32 17.36 11.40
N VAL A 540 -8.00 16.61 12.28
CA VAL A 540 -9.41 16.24 12.14
C VAL A 540 -10.29 17.48 12.01
N LYS A 541 -10.13 18.47 12.89
CA LYS A 541 -10.87 19.75 12.80
C LYS A 541 -10.68 20.46 11.47
N ARG A 542 -9.44 20.49 10.94
CA ARG A 542 -9.16 21.11 9.63
C ARG A 542 -9.75 20.31 8.47
N MET A 543 -9.77 18.98 8.55
CA MET A 543 -10.47 18.12 7.59
C MET A 543 -11.98 18.39 7.59
N HIS A 544 -12.55 18.68 8.75
CA HIS A 544 -13.96 19.07 8.90
C HIS A 544 -14.25 20.52 8.51
N GLY A 545 -13.24 21.31 8.16
CA GLY A 545 -13.40 22.73 7.81
C GLY A 545 -13.67 23.62 9.01
N GLU A 546 -13.31 23.20 10.22
CA GLU A 546 -13.46 23.97 11.45
C GLU A 546 -12.31 24.96 11.64
N ALA A 547 -12.59 26.03 12.38
CA ALA A 547 -11.55 26.97 12.81
C ALA A 547 -10.71 26.36 13.93
N VAL A 548 -9.39 26.33 13.75
CA VAL A 548 -8.44 25.92 14.80
C VAL A 548 -7.79 27.17 15.37
N LEU A 549 -7.88 27.35 16.68
CA LEU A 549 -7.11 28.35 17.41
C LEU A 549 -5.71 27.78 17.64
N ASP A 550 -4.77 28.14 16.78
CA ASP A 550 -3.35 27.89 17.03
C ASP A 550 -2.91 28.78 18.20
N LEU A 551 -3.01 28.25 19.42
CA LEU A 551 -2.30 28.79 20.57
C LEU A 551 -0.81 28.73 20.20
N HIS A 552 -0.23 29.89 19.92
CA HIS A 552 1.20 30.02 19.70
C HIS A 552 1.90 29.59 20.99
N LEU A 553 2.33 28.33 21.05
CA LEU A 553 3.17 27.80 22.11
C LEU A 553 4.64 28.17 21.84
#